data_AF-A0A2R6PZK8-F1
#
_entry.id   AF-A0A2R6PZK8-F1
#
_cell.length_a   1.000
_cell.length_b   1.000
_cell.length_c   1.000
_cell.angle_alpha   90.00
_cell.angle_beta   90.00
_cell.angle_gamma   90.00
#
_symmetry.space_group_name_H-M   'P 1'
#
loop_
_entity.id
_entity.type
_entity.pdbx_description
1 polymer ?
#
loop_
_entity_poly.entity_id
_entity_poly.type
_entity_poly.pdbx_seq_one_letter_code
_entity_poly.pdbx_strand_id
1 'polypeptide(L)'
;MSLNKNLEDDSNQNHRVTWEGCSVLLDVNDGDRLVFARLTAASNLSMGNKKCSLQPLIGCPFGSLFQVENGQDGPYLSRILPTTTEGDNVQKKVYCQIEDESKDNRALVDNNTAQNLTGEDIDAMRRQGATGDEIVQALIANSATFEKKTSFSQEKYRLKKQKKYAPKVLLRRPFTRSICETYFKKYPARIGYLRVDTLSLLLSMGNVSPHSDVLVLDMVGGILTGAVAERLGGTGIVCNVYLGVTPYPIDIVRMFNFSSETCRRIVRCALTDLCSSHNGTLEQICQPEEVCNFESQSKEEKSPLCSISMDETVLSSENGMLDLVPEPSVSPATKACKNTKAGEKASQEAIKLWKENGFSSLIIAAPDVDAWSIVKELLPFLSFSAPFVIYHQYIQPLATCMRNLQLGKMAVGLQISEPWLREYQVLPSRTHPLMQMSAFGGYILSGTKICIDDQR
;
A
#
# COMPACT_ATOMS: atom_id res chain seq x y z
N MET A 1 25.91 25.42 36.57
CA MET A 1 25.56 25.80 35.19
C MET A 1 25.97 24.67 34.25
N SER A 2 25.10 23.68 34.03
CA SER A 2 25.22 22.70 32.93
C SER A 2 24.13 21.63 33.10
N LEU A 3 22.88 22.05 32.92
CA LEU A 3 21.73 21.19 32.64
C LEU A 3 21.11 21.78 31.37
N ASN A 4 20.68 20.90 30.46
CA ASN A 4 20.03 21.16 29.16
C ASN A 4 20.97 21.28 27.94
N LYS A 5 21.35 20.14 27.36
CA LYS A 5 21.79 20.08 25.96
C LYS A 5 21.26 18.89 25.13
N ASN A 6 20.32 18.08 25.64
CA ASN A 6 19.86 16.86 24.95
C ASN A 6 18.34 16.83 24.64
N LEU A 7 17.70 17.99 24.40
CA LEU A 7 16.25 18.06 24.12
C LEU A 7 15.88 18.74 22.80
N GLU A 8 16.83 19.06 21.92
CA GLU A 8 16.56 19.82 20.68
C GLU A 8 16.74 19.03 19.35
N ASP A 9 17.18 17.77 19.38
CA ASP A 9 17.57 17.06 18.14
C ASP A 9 16.43 16.31 17.42
N ASP A 10 15.20 16.32 17.94
CA ASP A 10 14.03 15.70 17.27
C ASP A 10 13.38 16.63 16.23
N SER A 11 13.93 17.83 16.02
CA SER A 11 13.28 18.93 15.28
C SER A 11 13.68 19.07 13.81
N ASN A 12 14.58 18.24 13.28
CA ASN A 12 15.02 18.36 11.88
C ASN A 12 15.42 17.03 11.23
N GLN A 13 14.61 15.98 11.39
CA GLN A 13 14.73 14.81 10.51
C GLN A 13 14.43 15.25 9.07
N ASN A 14 15.47 15.37 8.26
CA ASN A 14 15.34 15.73 6.86
C ASN A 14 14.53 14.65 6.13
N HIS A 15 13.25 14.92 5.87
CA HIS A 15 12.30 14.00 5.23
C HIS A 15 12.73 13.50 3.83
N ARG A 16 13.82 14.05 3.29
CA ARG A 16 14.40 13.67 1.99
C ARG A 16 15.40 12.52 2.11
N VAL A 17 15.86 12.20 3.32
CA VAL A 17 16.90 11.20 3.58
C VAL A 17 16.32 10.07 4.44
N THR A 18 16.81 8.85 4.25
CA THR A 18 16.46 7.70 5.09
C THR A 18 17.19 7.72 6.43
N TRP A 19 16.53 7.19 7.46
CA TRP A 19 17.09 7.04 8.81
C TRP A 19 16.81 5.64 9.37
N GLU A 20 17.47 5.31 10.47
CA GLU A 20 17.23 4.04 11.15
C GLU A 20 15.81 3.97 11.72
N GLY A 21 15.10 2.88 11.44
CA GLY A 21 13.72 2.65 11.82
C GLY A 21 12.67 3.18 10.84
N CYS A 22 13.07 3.87 9.76
CA CYS A 22 12.13 4.35 8.75
C CYS A 22 11.63 3.23 7.83
N SER A 23 10.39 3.33 7.38
CA SER A 23 9.82 2.45 6.34
C SER A 23 10.23 2.96 4.96
N VAL A 24 10.59 2.06 4.06
CA VAL A 24 10.99 2.39 2.68
C VAL A 24 10.30 1.47 1.69
N LEU A 25 10.15 1.95 0.46
CA LEU A 25 9.70 1.13 -0.67
C LEU A 25 10.90 0.88 -1.58
N LEU A 26 11.28 -0.38 -1.72
CA LEU A 26 12.33 -0.83 -2.61
C LEU A 26 11.70 -1.22 -3.94
N ASP A 27 12.01 -0.47 -4.99
CA ASP A 27 11.54 -0.71 -6.34
C ASP A 27 12.64 -1.40 -7.16
N VAL A 28 12.45 -2.70 -7.40
CA VAL A 28 13.42 -3.53 -8.13
C VAL A 28 13.03 -3.58 -9.60
N ASN A 29 13.98 -3.23 -10.47
CA ASN A 29 13.87 -3.28 -11.93
C ASN A 29 12.68 -2.48 -12.51
N ASP A 30 12.47 -1.26 -12.01
CA ASP A 30 11.47 -0.30 -12.51
C ASP A 30 10.02 -0.86 -12.45
N GLY A 31 9.65 -1.46 -11.32
CA GLY A 31 8.30 -1.89 -11.02
C GLY A 31 8.05 -3.40 -11.16
N ASP A 32 9.07 -4.20 -11.51
CA ASP A 32 8.93 -5.66 -11.58
C ASP A 32 8.66 -6.27 -10.19
N ARG A 33 9.31 -5.74 -9.15
CA ARG A 33 9.08 -6.16 -7.76
C ARG A 33 9.21 -4.99 -6.79
N LEU A 34 8.12 -4.72 -6.08
CA LEU A 34 8.01 -3.63 -5.10
C LEU A 34 7.99 -4.19 -3.67
N VAL A 35 8.95 -3.86 -2.81
CA VAL A 35 9.05 -4.44 -1.45
C VAL A 35 9.06 -3.35 -0.39
N PHE A 36 8.17 -3.46 0.60
CA PHE A 36 8.25 -2.64 1.81
C PHE A 36 9.26 -3.24 2.78
N ALA A 37 10.13 -2.39 3.32
CA ALA A 37 11.08 -2.78 4.36
C ALA A 37 11.16 -1.67 5.42
N ARG A 38 11.35 -2.07 6.68
CA ARG A 38 11.73 -1.15 7.75
C ARG A 38 13.25 -1.22 7.90
N LEU A 39 13.94 -0.09 7.72
CA LEU A 39 15.39 -0.06 7.78
C LEU A 39 15.85 -0.25 9.23
N THR A 40 16.55 -1.35 9.50
CA THR A 40 17.25 -1.62 10.75
C THR A 40 18.62 -2.23 10.41
N ALA A 41 19.56 -2.21 11.36
CA ALA A 41 20.89 -2.80 11.12
C ALA A 41 20.84 -4.28 10.68
N ALA A 42 19.80 -5.04 11.10
CA ALA A 42 19.59 -6.44 10.73
C ALA A 42 18.67 -6.65 9.51
N SER A 43 18.15 -5.57 8.91
CA SER A 43 17.20 -5.67 7.81
C SER A 43 17.87 -6.15 6.53
N ASN A 44 17.27 -7.17 5.91
CA ASN A 44 17.78 -7.81 4.70
C ASN A 44 16.69 -7.87 3.63
N LEU A 45 17.06 -7.65 2.37
CA LEU A 45 16.20 -7.88 1.21
C LEU A 45 16.52 -9.25 0.61
N SER A 46 15.49 -10.08 0.45
CA SER A 46 15.59 -11.36 -0.25
C SER A 46 15.58 -11.13 -1.77
N MET A 47 16.69 -11.44 -2.43
CA MET A 47 16.89 -11.40 -3.87
C MET A 47 17.02 -12.84 -4.39
N GLY A 48 15.88 -13.49 -4.66
CA GLY A 48 15.84 -14.93 -4.96
C GLY A 48 16.26 -15.76 -3.76
N ASN A 49 17.28 -16.62 -3.91
CA ASN A 49 17.78 -17.47 -2.83
C ASN A 49 18.83 -16.78 -1.93
N LYS A 50 19.22 -15.54 -2.24
CA LYS A 50 20.26 -14.80 -1.49
C LYS A 50 19.65 -13.62 -0.76
N LYS A 51 20.21 -13.30 0.41
CA LYS A 51 19.84 -12.12 1.23
C LYS A 51 20.90 -11.03 1.05
N CYS A 52 20.47 -9.80 0.88
CA CYS A 52 21.34 -8.63 0.81
C CYS A 52 21.01 -7.63 1.93
N SER A 53 22.06 -7.07 2.56
CA SER A 53 21.88 -6.13 3.67
C SER A 53 21.37 -4.77 3.18
N LEU A 54 20.45 -4.18 3.94
CA LEU A 54 19.87 -2.86 3.65
C LEU A 54 20.57 -1.71 4.40
N GLN A 55 21.60 -2.02 5.20
CA GLN A 55 22.38 -1.01 5.93
C GLN A 55 22.93 0.12 5.04
N PRO A 56 23.43 -0.13 3.81
CA PRO A 56 23.93 0.94 2.93
C PRO A 56 22.87 1.97 2.52
N LEU A 57 21.59 1.65 2.70
CA LEU A 57 20.49 2.55 2.35
C LEU A 57 20.26 3.62 3.41
N ILE A 58 20.77 3.46 4.64
CA ILE A 58 20.58 4.43 5.74
C ILE A 58 21.43 5.68 5.45
N GLY A 59 20.84 6.87 5.60
CA GLY A 59 21.51 8.14 5.31
C GLY A 59 21.54 8.52 3.83
N CYS A 60 20.90 7.74 2.95
CA CYS A 60 20.80 8.06 1.52
C CYS A 60 19.50 8.83 1.20
N PRO A 61 19.52 9.74 0.21
CA PRO A 61 18.31 10.44 -0.21
C PRO A 61 17.35 9.49 -0.93
N PHE A 62 16.05 9.68 -0.71
CA PHE A 62 15.01 9.02 -1.52
C PHE A 62 15.21 9.38 -3.01
N GLY A 63 15.01 8.39 -3.88
CA GLY A 63 15.33 8.46 -5.30
C GLY A 63 16.74 7.94 -5.66
N SER A 64 17.56 7.59 -4.67
CA SER A 64 18.87 6.97 -4.94
C SER A 64 18.71 5.60 -5.59
N LEU A 65 19.55 5.33 -6.59
CA LEU A 65 19.64 4.06 -7.30
C LEU A 65 20.80 3.23 -6.73
N PHE A 66 20.54 1.94 -6.56
CA PHE A 66 21.52 0.97 -6.12
C PHE A 66 21.60 -0.18 -7.12
N GLN A 67 22.80 -0.69 -7.35
CA GLN A 67 23.03 -1.91 -8.11
C GLN A 67 23.32 -3.05 -7.15
N VAL A 68 22.80 -4.22 -7.45
CA VAL A 68 23.14 -5.41 -6.67
C VAL A 68 24.37 -6.04 -7.30
N GLU A 69 25.45 -6.05 -6.55
CA GLU A 69 26.74 -6.64 -6.93
C GLU A 69 27.02 -7.87 -6.08
N ASN A 70 27.79 -8.82 -6.61
CA ASN A 70 28.21 -10.01 -5.87
C ASN A 70 29.63 -9.77 -5.34
N GLY A 71 29.76 -9.64 -4.02
CA GLY A 71 31.05 -9.63 -3.34
C GLY A 71 31.47 -11.02 -2.86
N GLN A 72 32.67 -11.09 -2.25
CA GLN A 72 33.21 -12.32 -1.66
C GLN A 72 32.32 -12.87 -0.53
N ASP A 73 31.70 -11.98 0.26
CA ASP A 73 30.81 -12.33 1.38
C ASP A 73 29.32 -12.39 1.00
N GLY A 74 28.98 -12.29 -0.29
CA GLY A 74 27.60 -12.33 -0.79
C GLY A 74 27.15 -11.04 -1.49
N PRO A 75 25.86 -10.93 -1.87
CA PRO A 75 25.36 -9.79 -2.62
C PRO A 75 25.23 -8.54 -1.74
N TYR A 76 25.77 -7.43 -2.19
CA TYR A 76 25.67 -6.12 -1.54
C TYR A 76 25.10 -5.06 -2.49
N LEU A 77 24.60 -3.98 -1.91
CA LEU A 77 24.04 -2.86 -2.65
C LEU A 77 25.12 -1.78 -2.81
N SER A 78 25.58 -1.57 -4.05
CA SER A 78 26.44 -0.45 -4.41
C SER A 78 25.57 0.73 -4.86
N ARG A 79 25.89 1.94 -4.40
CA ARG A 79 25.15 3.13 -4.82
C ARG A 79 25.62 3.56 -6.20
N ILE A 80 24.68 3.65 -7.14
CA ILE A 80 24.95 4.25 -8.45
C ILE A 80 24.90 5.77 -8.26
N LEU A 81 26.05 6.41 -8.28
CA LEU A 81 26.10 7.87 -8.40
C LEU A 81 25.76 8.23 -9.84
N PRO A 82 24.83 9.17 -10.08
CA PRO A 82 24.62 9.68 -11.41
C PRO A 82 25.91 10.35 -11.87
N THR A 83 26.69 9.66 -12.69
CA THR A 83 27.85 10.26 -13.32
C THR A 83 27.35 11.38 -14.21
N THR A 84 27.91 12.58 -14.10
CA THR A 84 27.60 13.76 -14.92
C THR A 84 27.70 13.48 -16.43
N THR A 85 28.31 12.36 -16.83
CA THR A 85 28.38 11.84 -18.20
C THR A 85 27.10 11.13 -18.69
N GLU A 86 26.17 10.72 -17.83
CA GLU A 86 24.89 10.11 -18.28
C GLU A 86 23.77 11.14 -18.43
N GLY A 87 23.83 12.26 -17.72
CA GLY A 87 22.90 13.39 -17.89
C GLY A 87 22.96 14.02 -19.28
N ASP A 88 24.16 14.04 -19.88
CA ASP A 88 24.36 14.48 -21.26
C ASP A 88 23.97 13.41 -22.30
N ASN A 89 24.00 12.11 -21.94
CA ASN A 89 23.64 11.03 -22.85
C ASN A 89 22.12 10.74 -22.90
N VAL A 90 21.34 11.19 -21.91
CA VAL A 90 19.87 11.11 -21.95
C VAL A 90 19.27 12.33 -22.68
N GLN A 91 19.89 13.52 -22.62
CA GLN A 91 19.39 14.71 -23.31
C GLN A 91 19.95 14.91 -24.74
N LYS A 92 21.16 14.44 -25.09
CA LYS A 92 21.66 14.52 -26.49
C LYS A 92 21.15 13.44 -27.44
N LYS A 93 20.36 12.47 -26.96
CA LYS A 93 19.74 11.42 -27.80
C LYS A 93 18.36 11.81 -28.36
N VAL A 94 17.99 13.08 -28.35
CA VAL A 94 16.65 13.54 -28.75
C VAL A 94 16.47 13.69 -30.27
N TYR A 95 17.54 13.63 -31.08
CA TYR A 95 17.43 13.59 -32.56
C TYR A 95 18.48 12.72 -33.24
N CYS A 96 18.83 11.56 -32.66
CA CYS A 96 19.52 10.56 -33.46
C CYS A 96 18.48 9.93 -34.39
N GLN A 97 18.49 10.31 -35.66
CA GLN A 97 17.90 9.50 -36.73
C GLN A 97 18.35 8.06 -36.48
N ILE A 98 17.39 7.17 -36.23
CA ILE A 98 17.68 5.77 -36.05
C ILE A 98 18.11 5.28 -37.44
N GLU A 99 19.42 5.18 -37.68
CA GLU A 99 19.99 4.54 -38.87
C GLU A 99 19.66 3.04 -38.83
N ASP A 100 18.43 2.68 -39.18
CA ASP A 100 17.93 1.28 -39.08
C ASP A 100 17.07 0.91 -40.29
N GLU A 101 17.28 1.57 -41.43
CA GLU A 101 16.44 1.37 -42.62
C GLU A 101 16.70 0.05 -43.36
N SER A 102 17.64 -0.81 -42.92
CA SER A 102 17.97 -2.05 -43.65
C SER A 102 17.97 -3.35 -42.83
N LYS A 103 17.64 -3.34 -41.53
CA LYS A 103 17.65 -4.57 -40.72
C LYS A 103 16.26 -5.15 -40.56
N ASP A 104 16.12 -6.44 -40.85
CA ASP A 104 14.90 -7.20 -40.59
C ASP A 104 15.20 -8.58 -39.98
N ASN A 105 14.13 -9.26 -39.59
CA ASN A 105 14.20 -10.57 -38.94
C ASN A 105 14.05 -11.75 -39.93
N ARG A 106 14.07 -11.53 -41.26
CA ARG A 106 13.75 -12.60 -42.22
C ARG A 106 14.78 -13.74 -42.22
N ALA A 107 16.04 -13.42 -41.91
CA ALA A 107 17.16 -14.36 -41.87
C ALA A 107 17.50 -14.82 -40.44
N LEU A 108 16.74 -14.41 -39.42
CA LEU A 108 16.95 -14.84 -38.05
C LEU A 108 16.25 -16.18 -37.81
N VAL A 109 17.04 -17.23 -37.63
CA VAL A 109 16.55 -18.58 -37.34
C VAL A 109 16.73 -18.87 -35.85
N ASP A 110 15.66 -19.31 -35.18
CA ASP A 110 15.70 -19.72 -33.79
C ASP A 110 16.06 -21.21 -33.68
N ASN A 111 17.37 -21.48 -33.60
CA ASN A 111 17.91 -22.84 -33.45
C ASN A 111 18.56 -23.06 -32.07
N ASN A 112 18.32 -22.17 -31.10
CA ASN A 112 18.94 -22.17 -29.76
C ASN A 112 20.50 -22.15 -29.74
N THR A 113 21.18 -21.97 -30.87
CA THR A 113 22.66 -21.88 -30.95
C THR A 113 23.18 -20.44 -30.97
N ALA A 114 22.29 -19.46 -30.82
CA ALA A 114 22.60 -18.04 -30.97
C ALA A 114 23.42 -17.42 -29.83
N GLN A 115 23.62 -18.14 -28.72
CA GLN A 115 24.39 -17.71 -27.56
C GLN A 115 25.46 -18.77 -27.26
N ASN A 116 26.73 -18.35 -27.32
CA ASN A 116 27.85 -19.26 -27.11
C ASN A 116 28.22 -19.46 -25.64
N LEU A 117 27.84 -18.52 -24.74
CA LEU A 117 28.05 -18.71 -23.31
C LEU A 117 27.03 -19.68 -22.72
N THR A 118 27.53 -20.68 -21.99
CA THR A 118 26.70 -21.60 -21.23
C THR A 118 26.30 -21.02 -19.87
N GLY A 119 25.35 -21.68 -19.19
CA GLY A 119 24.98 -21.32 -17.81
C GLY A 119 26.14 -21.45 -16.83
N GLU A 120 26.99 -22.45 -17.03
CA GLU A 120 28.15 -22.73 -16.18
C GLU A 120 29.22 -21.62 -16.32
N ASP A 121 29.43 -21.12 -17.53
CA ASP A 121 30.34 -19.99 -17.79
C ASP A 121 29.87 -18.72 -17.07
N ILE A 122 28.56 -18.44 -17.11
CA ILE A 122 27.97 -17.28 -16.42
C ILE A 122 28.14 -17.41 -14.91
N ASP A 123 27.97 -18.61 -14.36
CA ASP A 123 28.16 -18.83 -12.93
C ASP A 123 29.65 -18.80 -12.55
N ALA A 124 30.56 -19.20 -13.44
CA ALA A 124 31.99 -19.01 -13.26
C ALA A 124 32.36 -17.52 -13.22
N MET A 125 31.82 -16.70 -14.13
CA MET A 125 32.00 -15.24 -14.11
C MET A 125 31.51 -14.63 -12.79
N ARG A 126 30.34 -15.08 -12.29
CA ARG A 126 29.82 -14.64 -10.99
C ARG A 126 30.73 -15.02 -9.82
N ARG A 127 31.31 -16.23 -9.83
CA ARG A 127 32.28 -16.67 -8.81
C ARG A 127 33.58 -15.89 -8.86
N GLN A 128 34.00 -15.48 -10.06
CA GLN A 128 35.17 -14.61 -10.26
C GLN A 128 34.91 -13.15 -9.83
N GLY A 129 33.68 -12.80 -9.43
CA GLY A 129 33.32 -11.45 -9.00
C GLY A 129 33.04 -10.49 -10.15
N ALA A 130 32.78 -11.00 -11.37
CA ALA A 130 32.42 -10.16 -12.51
C ALA A 130 31.16 -9.34 -12.21
N THR A 131 31.17 -8.07 -12.61
CA THR A 131 30.01 -7.19 -12.39
C THR A 131 28.83 -7.60 -13.27
N GLY A 132 27.62 -7.25 -12.85
CA GLY A 132 26.42 -7.55 -13.63
C GLY A 132 26.47 -6.97 -15.04
N ASP A 133 27.08 -5.79 -15.21
CA ASP A 133 27.22 -5.14 -16.52
C ASP A 133 28.28 -5.84 -17.39
N GLU A 134 29.39 -6.31 -16.82
CA GLU A 134 30.37 -7.15 -17.55
C GLU A 134 29.74 -8.43 -18.09
N ILE A 135 28.89 -9.09 -17.29
CA ILE A 135 28.14 -10.27 -17.72
C ILE A 135 27.21 -9.91 -18.89
N VAL A 136 26.54 -8.77 -18.85
CA VAL A 136 25.69 -8.32 -19.96
C VAL A 136 26.51 -8.05 -21.22
N GLN A 137 27.68 -7.41 -21.10
CA GLN A 137 28.55 -7.16 -22.25
C GLN A 137 29.10 -8.46 -22.84
N ALA A 138 29.54 -9.41 -22.01
CA ALA A 138 29.98 -10.72 -22.47
C ALA A 138 28.86 -11.47 -23.21
N LEU A 139 27.61 -11.39 -22.73
CA LEU A 139 26.45 -11.99 -23.39
C LEU A 139 26.06 -11.32 -24.71
N ILE A 140 26.41 -10.04 -24.89
CA ILE A 140 26.22 -9.33 -26.15
C ILE A 140 27.30 -9.75 -27.15
N ALA A 141 28.58 -9.73 -26.72
CA ALA A 141 29.72 -10.09 -27.54
C ALA A 141 29.66 -11.54 -28.07
N ASN A 142 29.10 -12.45 -27.29
CA ASN A 142 28.98 -13.87 -27.65
C ASN A 142 27.63 -14.24 -28.30
N SER A 143 26.83 -13.25 -28.70
CA SER A 143 25.58 -13.50 -29.40
C SER A 143 25.72 -13.31 -30.91
N ALA A 144 25.69 -14.43 -31.65
CA ALA A 144 25.81 -14.43 -33.11
C ALA A 144 24.66 -13.69 -33.84
N THR A 145 23.55 -13.45 -33.16
CA THR A 145 22.35 -12.78 -33.74
C THR A 145 22.20 -11.33 -33.31
N PHE A 146 23.00 -10.83 -32.36
CA PHE A 146 22.76 -9.51 -31.77
C PHE A 146 22.94 -8.37 -32.79
N GLU A 147 24.01 -8.39 -33.58
CA GLU A 147 24.30 -7.35 -34.57
C GLU A 147 23.28 -7.30 -35.71
N LYS A 148 22.72 -8.45 -36.08
CA LYS A 148 21.71 -8.60 -37.13
C LYS A 148 20.31 -8.10 -36.72
N LYS A 149 20.07 -7.96 -35.41
CA LYS A 149 18.79 -7.45 -34.88
C LYS A 149 18.66 -5.95 -35.14
N THR A 150 17.41 -5.50 -35.25
CA THR A 150 17.05 -4.07 -35.25
C THR A 150 17.49 -3.39 -33.97
N SER A 151 17.71 -2.08 -34.01
CA SER A 151 18.08 -1.24 -32.87
C SER A 151 17.12 -1.43 -31.68
N PHE A 152 15.81 -1.48 -31.93
CA PHE A 152 14.80 -1.72 -30.90
C PHE A 152 14.92 -3.11 -30.26
N SER A 153 15.23 -4.12 -31.07
CA SER A 153 15.40 -5.51 -30.60
C SER A 153 16.69 -5.66 -29.79
N GLN A 154 17.77 -4.97 -30.18
CA GLN A 154 19.02 -4.90 -29.44
C GLN A 154 18.81 -4.24 -28.07
N GLU A 155 18.10 -3.10 -28.03
CA GLU A 155 17.79 -2.41 -26.77
C GLU A 155 16.90 -3.26 -25.87
N LYS A 156 15.84 -3.88 -26.42
CA LYS A 156 14.97 -4.80 -25.67
C LYS A 156 15.76 -5.97 -25.09
N TYR A 157 16.70 -6.53 -25.85
CA TYR A 157 17.60 -7.60 -25.38
C TYR A 157 18.50 -7.10 -24.24
N ARG A 158 19.15 -5.95 -24.40
CA ARG A 158 20.01 -5.35 -23.38
C ARG A 158 19.25 -5.11 -22.08
N LEU A 159 18.06 -4.49 -22.13
CA LEU A 159 17.22 -4.25 -20.95
C LEU A 159 16.81 -5.56 -20.26
N LYS A 160 16.44 -6.59 -21.03
CA LYS A 160 16.10 -7.92 -20.48
C LYS A 160 17.30 -8.56 -19.76
N LYS A 161 18.51 -8.44 -20.30
CA LYS A 161 19.73 -8.97 -19.69
C LYS A 161 20.15 -8.16 -18.46
N GLN A 162 20.06 -6.83 -18.53
CA GLN A 162 20.32 -5.94 -17.40
C GLN A 162 19.40 -6.27 -16.23
N LYS A 163 18.09 -6.38 -16.43
CA LYS A 163 17.13 -6.78 -15.37
C LYS A 163 17.48 -8.12 -14.70
N LYS A 164 18.07 -9.06 -15.43
CA LYS A 164 18.42 -10.40 -14.93
C LYS A 164 19.78 -10.45 -14.22
N TYR A 165 20.81 -9.78 -14.75
CA TYR A 165 22.19 -9.94 -14.31
C TYR A 165 22.73 -8.73 -13.53
N ALA A 166 22.17 -7.54 -13.74
CA ALA A 166 22.49 -6.31 -13.05
C ALA A 166 21.21 -5.64 -12.51
N PRO A 167 20.48 -6.30 -11.58
CA PRO A 167 19.23 -5.76 -11.10
C PRO A 167 19.47 -4.47 -10.32
N LYS A 168 18.65 -3.47 -10.62
CA LYS A 168 18.70 -2.15 -10.00
C LYS A 168 17.60 -2.03 -8.95
N VAL A 169 17.92 -1.40 -7.83
CA VAL A 169 17.02 -1.13 -6.73
C VAL A 169 16.91 0.38 -6.55
N LEU A 170 15.73 0.92 -6.82
CA LEU A 170 15.40 2.31 -6.59
C LEU A 170 14.80 2.46 -5.19
N LEU A 171 15.41 3.31 -4.38
CA LEU A 171 14.94 3.64 -3.04
C LEU A 171 13.81 4.68 -3.14
N ARG A 172 12.56 4.27 -2.98
CA ARG A 172 11.39 5.16 -3.01
C ARG A 172 10.89 5.50 -1.62
N ARG A 173 10.41 6.73 -1.47
CA ARG A 173 9.66 7.15 -0.28
C ARG A 173 8.28 6.47 -0.30
N PRO A 174 7.81 5.91 0.83
CA PRO A 174 6.43 5.49 0.95
C PRO A 174 5.54 6.72 1.18
N PHE A 175 4.55 6.88 0.32
CA PHE A 175 3.47 7.87 0.41
C PHE A 175 2.21 7.28 -0.21
N THR A 176 1.06 7.94 -0.05
CA THR A 176 -0.27 7.41 -0.43
C THR A 176 -0.27 6.68 -1.77
N ARG A 177 0.22 7.33 -2.82
CA ARG A 177 0.24 6.78 -4.18
C ARG A 177 1.07 5.50 -4.27
N SER A 178 2.34 5.54 -3.83
CA SER A 178 3.24 4.38 -3.92
C SER A 178 2.79 3.22 -3.04
N ILE A 179 2.18 3.50 -1.88
CA ILE A 179 1.61 2.47 -1.02
C ILE A 179 0.41 1.82 -1.71
N CYS A 180 -0.55 2.62 -2.18
CA CYS A 180 -1.73 2.13 -2.87
C CYS A 180 -1.38 1.32 -4.14
N GLU A 181 -0.49 1.82 -5.01
CA GLU A 181 -0.03 1.12 -6.22
C GLU A 181 0.63 -0.23 -5.87
N THR A 182 1.44 -0.29 -4.81
CA THR A 182 2.11 -1.53 -4.40
C THR A 182 1.12 -2.55 -3.83
N TYR A 183 0.22 -2.11 -2.95
CA TYR A 183 -0.81 -2.99 -2.36
C TYR A 183 -1.79 -3.47 -3.42
N PHE A 184 -2.19 -2.63 -4.37
CA PHE A 184 -3.07 -3.03 -5.46
C PHE A 184 -2.43 -4.09 -6.36
N LYS A 185 -1.11 -4.00 -6.63
CA LYS A 185 -0.39 -5.00 -7.42
C LYS A 185 -0.17 -6.33 -6.67
N LYS A 186 0.11 -6.29 -5.36
CA LYS A 186 0.49 -7.48 -4.58
C LYS A 186 -0.64 -8.14 -3.79
N TYR A 187 -1.45 -7.33 -3.12
CA TYR A 187 -2.48 -7.76 -2.17
C TYR A 187 -3.76 -6.92 -2.34
N PRO A 188 -4.40 -6.92 -3.53
CA PRO A 188 -5.53 -6.03 -3.81
C PRO A 188 -6.71 -6.25 -2.87
N ALA A 189 -6.95 -7.49 -2.44
CA ALA A 189 -8.02 -7.82 -1.49
C ALA A 189 -7.87 -7.12 -0.13
N ARG A 190 -6.63 -6.90 0.36
CA ARG A 190 -6.41 -6.24 1.67
C ARG A 190 -6.83 -4.77 1.68
N ILE A 191 -6.86 -4.13 0.52
CA ILE A 191 -7.30 -2.74 0.35
C ILE A 191 -8.68 -2.64 -0.31
N GLY A 192 -9.46 -3.73 -0.32
CA GLY A 192 -10.79 -3.77 -0.94
C GLY A 192 -10.78 -3.48 -2.45
N TYR A 193 -9.70 -3.84 -3.16
CA TYR A 193 -9.48 -3.54 -4.58
C TYR A 193 -9.46 -2.04 -4.94
N LEU A 194 -9.15 -1.18 -3.97
CA LEU A 194 -9.07 0.26 -4.17
C LEU A 194 -7.86 0.63 -5.04
N ARG A 195 -8.10 1.16 -6.24
CA ARG A 195 -7.02 1.67 -7.11
C ARG A 195 -6.68 3.11 -6.77
N VAL A 196 -5.47 3.54 -7.16
CA VAL A 196 -4.89 4.84 -6.80
C VAL A 196 -5.64 6.05 -7.37
N ASP A 197 -6.19 5.94 -8.58
CA ASP A 197 -7.09 6.91 -9.20
C ASP A 197 -8.39 7.04 -8.42
N THR A 198 -9.00 5.93 -8.03
CA THR A 198 -10.19 5.90 -7.16
C THR A 198 -9.91 6.52 -5.79
N LEU A 199 -8.80 6.16 -5.14
CA LEU A 199 -8.39 6.77 -3.88
C LEU A 199 -8.17 8.29 -4.03
N SER A 200 -7.53 8.72 -5.12
CA SER A 200 -7.29 10.15 -5.40
C SER A 200 -8.60 10.92 -5.61
N LEU A 201 -9.54 10.34 -6.34
CA LEU A 201 -10.86 10.92 -6.58
C LEU A 201 -11.65 11.01 -5.27
N LEU A 202 -11.58 9.98 -4.44
CA LEU A 202 -12.25 9.93 -3.14
C LEU A 202 -11.75 11.04 -2.20
N LEU A 203 -10.42 11.23 -2.09
CA LEU A 203 -9.84 12.31 -1.27
C LEU A 203 -10.22 13.70 -1.81
N SER A 204 -10.36 13.83 -3.13
CA SER A 204 -10.71 15.10 -3.79
C SER A 204 -12.19 15.43 -3.62
N MET A 205 -13.08 14.47 -3.86
CA MET A 205 -14.53 14.60 -3.63
C MET A 205 -14.87 14.80 -2.15
N GLY A 206 -14.08 14.23 -1.25
CA GLY A 206 -14.21 14.44 0.19
C GLY A 206 -13.66 15.79 0.67
N ASN A 207 -13.13 16.62 -0.23
CA ASN A 207 -12.54 17.92 0.09
C ASN A 207 -11.53 17.87 1.25
N VAL A 208 -10.69 16.83 1.29
CA VAL A 208 -9.71 16.66 2.38
C VAL A 208 -8.65 17.74 2.26
N SER A 209 -8.67 18.67 3.22
CA SER A 209 -7.83 19.85 3.25
C SER A 209 -7.30 20.13 4.66
N PRO A 210 -6.17 20.85 4.81
CA PRO A 210 -5.64 21.24 6.11
C PRO A 210 -6.71 21.86 7.03
N HIS A 211 -6.61 21.62 8.33
CA HIS A 211 -7.57 22.07 9.37
C HIS A 211 -8.97 21.45 9.31
N SER A 212 -9.21 20.47 8.44
CA SER A 212 -10.47 19.72 8.39
C SER A 212 -10.51 18.63 9.46
N ASP A 213 -11.66 18.47 10.12
CA ASP A 213 -11.96 17.31 10.95
C ASP A 213 -12.72 16.28 10.11
N VAL A 214 -12.05 15.19 9.77
CA VAL A 214 -12.53 14.19 8.80
C VAL A 214 -12.94 12.92 9.52
N LEU A 215 -14.18 12.50 9.30
CA LEU A 215 -14.72 11.23 9.77
C LEU A 215 -14.41 10.14 8.76
N VAL A 216 -13.71 9.09 9.19
CA VAL A 216 -13.28 7.99 8.32
C VAL A 216 -13.79 6.66 8.87
N LEU A 217 -14.43 5.85 8.04
CA LEU A 217 -14.64 4.42 8.31
C LEU A 217 -13.74 3.62 7.38
N ASP A 218 -12.67 3.07 7.94
CA ASP A 218 -11.62 2.36 7.20
C ASP A 218 -11.58 0.87 7.58
N MET A 219 -12.15 0.02 6.73
CA MET A 219 -12.02 -1.44 6.81
C MET A 219 -11.02 -2.00 5.79
N VAL A 220 -10.20 -1.14 5.16
CA VAL A 220 -9.27 -1.49 4.07
C VAL A 220 -7.80 -1.43 4.52
N GLY A 221 -7.55 -1.82 5.77
CA GLY A 221 -6.22 -1.98 6.35
C GLY A 221 -5.52 -0.68 6.78
N GLY A 222 -6.23 0.45 6.81
CA GLY A 222 -5.68 1.73 7.24
C GLY A 222 -5.15 2.62 6.10
N ILE A 223 -5.27 2.20 4.83
CA ILE A 223 -4.77 2.98 3.69
C ILE A 223 -5.52 4.31 3.57
N LEU A 224 -6.82 4.33 3.86
CA LEU A 224 -7.67 5.51 3.77
C LEU A 224 -7.36 6.50 4.88
N THR A 225 -7.24 5.98 6.10
CA THR A 225 -6.81 6.73 7.29
C THR A 225 -5.45 7.38 7.05
N GLY A 226 -4.48 6.62 6.51
CA GLY A 226 -3.16 7.13 6.16
C GLY A 226 -3.20 8.19 5.07
N ALA A 227 -3.98 7.96 4.01
CA ALA A 227 -4.13 8.92 2.91
C ALA A 227 -4.73 10.26 3.34
N VAL A 228 -5.76 10.23 4.20
CA VAL A 228 -6.35 11.42 4.79
C VAL A 228 -5.33 12.14 5.67
N ALA A 229 -4.63 11.40 6.55
CA ALA A 229 -3.61 11.99 7.43
C ALA A 229 -2.45 12.64 6.66
N GLU A 230 -2.01 12.03 5.55
CA GLU A 230 -0.99 12.59 4.66
C GLU A 230 -1.45 13.92 4.05
N ARG A 231 -2.72 14.02 3.63
CA ARG A 231 -3.30 15.24 3.06
C ARG A 231 -3.53 16.35 4.08
N LEU A 232 -3.85 15.98 5.32
CA LEU A 232 -4.01 16.91 6.43
C LEU A 232 -2.67 17.46 6.95
N GLY A 233 -1.57 16.73 6.78
CA GLY A 233 -0.22 17.20 7.11
C GLY A 233 -0.02 17.53 8.59
N GLY A 234 -0.77 16.89 9.51
CA GLY A 234 -0.74 17.18 10.95
C GLY A 234 -1.64 18.33 11.41
N THR A 235 -2.41 18.94 10.50
CA THR A 235 -3.41 19.96 10.82
C THR A 235 -4.82 19.37 10.72
N GLY A 236 -5.75 19.73 11.63
CA GLY A 236 -7.05 19.05 11.76
C GLY A 236 -6.95 17.69 12.46
N ILE A 237 -7.99 16.87 12.34
CA ILE A 237 -8.11 15.56 13.00
C ILE A 237 -8.64 14.50 12.02
N VAL A 238 -8.05 13.31 12.05
CA VAL A 238 -8.58 12.11 11.38
C VAL A 238 -9.25 11.24 12.44
N CYS A 239 -10.57 11.18 12.43
CA CYS A 239 -11.34 10.33 13.34
C CYS A 239 -11.70 9.02 12.62
N ASN A 240 -10.98 7.93 12.92
CA ASN A 240 -11.29 6.61 12.41
C ASN A 240 -12.35 5.93 13.29
N VAL A 241 -13.54 5.73 12.75
CA VAL A 241 -14.65 5.06 13.43
C VAL A 241 -14.59 3.56 13.15
N TYR A 242 -14.95 2.76 14.16
CA TYR A 242 -15.11 1.33 14.02
C TYR A 242 -16.46 0.86 14.56
N LEU A 243 -16.98 -0.21 13.95
CA LEU A 243 -18.25 -0.83 14.33
C LEU A 243 -17.93 -1.96 15.33
N GLY A 244 -18.41 -1.83 16.57
CA GLY A 244 -18.20 -2.81 17.64
C GLY A 244 -17.17 -2.39 18.69
N VAL A 245 -16.63 -3.38 19.41
CA VAL A 245 -15.75 -3.15 20.58
C VAL A 245 -14.27 -3.03 20.19
N THR A 246 -13.86 -3.74 19.14
CA THR A 246 -12.47 -3.79 18.68
C THR A 246 -12.26 -2.93 17.43
N PRO A 247 -11.22 -2.08 17.40
CA PRO A 247 -10.92 -1.27 16.22
C PRO A 247 -10.32 -2.10 15.08
N TYR A 248 -10.65 -1.73 13.85
CA TYR A 248 -10.05 -2.34 12.65
C TYR A 248 -8.54 -2.07 12.55
N PRO A 249 -7.76 -3.00 11.98
CA PRO A 249 -6.30 -2.86 11.86
C PRO A 249 -5.93 -1.69 10.94
N ILE A 250 -4.96 -0.87 11.39
CA ILE A 250 -4.43 0.29 10.63
C ILE A 250 -2.94 0.12 10.31
N ASP A 251 -2.50 -1.11 10.08
CA ASP A 251 -1.07 -1.44 9.98
C ASP A 251 -0.37 -0.68 8.85
N ILE A 252 -1.10 -0.36 7.78
CA ILE A 252 -0.60 0.40 6.62
C ILE A 252 -0.17 1.81 7.03
N VAL A 253 -0.81 2.44 8.03
CA VAL A 253 -0.46 3.79 8.53
C VAL A 253 1.00 3.84 9.01
N ARG A 254 1.53 2.74 9.56
CA ARG A 254 2.92 2.67 10.03
C ARG A 254 3.94 2.80 8.90
N MET A 255 3.53 2.57 7.64
CA MET A 255 4.40 2.64 6.47
C MET A 255 4.63 4.07 5.99
N PHE A 256 3.77 5.03 6.36
CA PHE A 256 3.83 6.42 5.89
C PHE A 256 4.94 7.26 6.54
N ASN A 257 5.61 6.75 7.57
CA ASN A 257 6.62 7.49 8.36
C ASN A 257 6.13 8.85 8.87
N PHE A 258 4.90 8.90 9.37
CA PHE A 258 4.34 10.12 9.94
C PHE A 258 5.12 10.59 11.17
N SER A 259 5.18 11.92 11.33
CA SER A 259 5.73 12.53 12.54
C SER A 259 4.87 12.20 13.76
N SER A 260 5.43 12.38 14.95
CA SER A 260 4.68 12.21 16.20
C SER A 260 3.45 13.13 16.26
N GLU A 261 3.55 14.34 15.69
CA GLU A 261 2.45 15.30 15.60
C GLU A 261 1.30 14.77 14.72
N THR A 262 1.60 14.30 13.51
CA THR A 262 0.59 13.72 12.62
C THR A 262 -0.03 12.47 13.25
N CYS A 263 0.76 11.61 13.88
CA CYS A 263 0.25 10.42 14.58
C CYS A 263 -0.73 10.77 15.72
N ARG A 264 -0.50 11.85 16.47
CA ARG A 264 -1.41 12.33 17.53
C ARG A 264 -2.76 12.79 16.99
N ARG A 265 -2.81 13.25 15.73
CA ARG A 265 -4.06 13.68 15.08
C ARG A 265 -4.87 12.52 14.51
N ILE A 266 -4.32 11.31 14.48
CA ILE A 266 -5.03 10.10 14.07
C ILE A 266 -5.63 9.46 15.32
N VAL A 267 -6.93 9.62 15.48
CA VAL A 267 -7.68 9.14 16.64
C VAL A 267 -8.71 8.10 16.23
N ARG A 268 -9.09 7.25 17.19
CA ARG A 268 -10.12 6.23 17.01
C ARG A 268 -11.31 6.48 17.91
N CYS A 269 -12.51 6.22 17.38
CA CYS A 269 -13.75 6.35 18.14
C CYS A 269 -14.67 5.15 17.84
N ALA A 270 -15.28 4.58 18.88
CA ALA A 270 -16.33 3.59 18.67
C ALA A 270 -17.60 4.32 18.22
N LEU A 271 -18.36 3.73 17.30
CA LEU A 271 -19.63 4.32 16.88
C LEU A 271 -20.60 4.54 18.06
N THR A 272 -20.60 3.63 19.03
CA THR A 272 -21.39 3.74 20.27
C THR A 272 -21.07 4.99 21.07
N ASP A 273 -19.82 5.43 21.10
CA ASP A 273 -19.37 6.60 21.86
C ASP A 273 -19.86 7.91 21.20
N LEU A 274 -20.01 7.90 19.87
CA LEU A 274 -20.62 9.00 19.11
C LEU A 274 -22.15 9.02 19.29
N CYS A 275 -22.81 7.86 19.32
CA CYS A 275 -24.28 7.77 19.43
C CYS A 275 -24.84 8.02 20.84
N SER A 276 -24.09 7.73 21.90
CA SER A 276 -24.54 7.67 23.31
C SER A 276 -24.89 9.01 23.99
N SER A 277 -25.36 10.01 23.24
CA SER A 277 -25.92 11.24 23.80
C SER A 277 -27.21 11.72 23.13
N HIS A 278 -27.71 11.00 22.11
CA HIS A 278 -28.97 11.34 21.44
C HIS A 278 -30.22 10.71 22.06
N ASN A 279 -30.06 9.80 23.03
CA ASN A 279 -31.19 9.19 23.74
C ASN A 279 -31.21 9.67 25.19
N GLY A 280 -31.72 10.89 25.39
CA GLY A 280 -32.45 11.18 26.62
C GLY A 280 -33.68 10.27 26.65
N THR A 281 -33.70 9.34 27.60
CA THR A 281 -34.81 8.44 27.94
C THR A 281 -35.06 7.26 26.99
N LEU A 282 -34.35 6.16 27.24
CA LEU A 282 -34.98 4.84 27.23
C LEU A 282 -34.21 3.93 28.20
N GLU A 283 -34.65 3.95 29.46
CA GLU A 283 -34.26 2.98 30.48
C GLU A 283 -34.91 1.62 30.19
N GLN A 284 -34.12 0.55 30.38
CA GLN A 284 -34.47 -0.86 30.61
C GLN A 284 -35.24 -1.58 29.47
N ILE A 285 -34.82 -2.77 29.02
CA ILE A 285 -34.77 -4.02 29.79
C ILE A 285 -33.71 -4.95 29.19
N CYS A 286 -32.81 -5.48 30.02
CA CYS A 286 -32.29 -6.85 29.94
C CYS A 286 -31.58 -7.15 31.28
N GLN A 287 -32.26 -7.88 32.16
CA GLN A 287 -31.63 -8.45 33.35
C GLN A 287 -30.77 -9.66 32.96
N PRO A 288 -29.63 -9.89 33.64
CA PRO A 288 -28.86 -11.13 33.55
C PRO A 288 -29.32 -12.10 34.65
N GLU A 289 -29.70 -13.32 34.28
CA GLU A 289 -29.84 -14.42 35.24
C GLU A 289 -28.54 -15.23 35.28
N GLU A 290 -27.83 -15.12 36.41
CA GLU A 290 -26.86 -16.11 36.88
C GLU A 290 -27.61 -17.18 37.70
N VAL A 291 -27.43 -18.48 37.41
CA VAL A 291 -27.46 -19.53 38.45
C VAL A 291 -26.49 -20.68 38.11
N CYS A 292 -25.42 -20.73 38.91
CA CYS A 292 -24.68 -21.85 39.53
C CYS A 292 -24.33 -23.16 38.79
N ASN A 293 -23.03 -23.49 38.85
CA ASN A 293 -22.40 -24.81 38.72
C ASN A 293 -22.79 -25.77 39.87
N PHE A 294 -22.98 -27.06 39.55
CA PHE A 294 -22.56 -28.19 40.39
C PHE A 294 -22.35 -29.46 39.53
N GLU A 295 -21.22 -30.14 39.73
CA GLU A 295 -20.76 -31.33 39.02
C GLU A 295 -21.52 -32.61 39.44
N SER A 296 -21.58 -33.63 38.55
CA SER A 296 -21.07 -35.02 38.77
C SER A 296 -21.79 -36.09 37.90
N GLN A 297 -21.01 -36.79 37.05
CA GLN A 297 -20.92 -38.26 36.75
C GLN A 297 -22.23 -39.13 36.85
N SER A 298 -22.60 -40.05 35.93
CA SER A 298 -21.85 -41.09 35.19
C SER A 298 -22.78 -41.97 34.31
N LYS A 299 -22.23 -42.55 33.22
CA LYS A 299 -22.53 -43.87 32.55
C LYS A 299 -23.94 -44.06 31.91
N GLU A 300 -24.20 -44.78 30.80
CA GLU A 300 -23.55 -45.85 30.01
C GLU A 300 -24.33 -45.91 28.65
N GLU A 301 -23.68 -45.93 27.48
CA GLU A 301 -23.49 -47.07 26.54
C GLU A 301 -24.57 -47.36 25.45
N LYS A 302 -24.04 -47.58 24.22
CA LYS A 302 -24.49 -48.42 23.08
C LYS A 302 -25.16 -47.80 21.82
N SER A 303 -24.33 -47.82 20.77
CA SER A 303 -24.39 -47.74 19.29
C SER A 303 -25.30 -48.77 18.55
N PRO A 304 -25.20 -49.07 17.21
CA PRO A 304 -24.64 -48.39 16.00
C PRO A 304 -25.52 -48.50 14.70
N LEU A 305 -24.94 -48.09 13.54
CA LEU A 305 -25.25 -48.32 12.09
C LEU A 305 -26.13 -47.26 11.38
N CYS A 306 -25.88 -46.81 10.14
CA CYS A 306 -25.03 -47.36 9.07
C CYS A 306 -24.45 -46.26 8.15
N SER A 307 -23.24 -46.56 7.67
CA SER A 307 -22.39 -45.91 6.67
C SER A 307 -22.80 -46.23 5.23
N ILE A 308 -22.57 -45.31 4.28
CA ILE A 308 -22.02 -45.65 2.95
C ILE A 308 -20.99 -44.57 2.57
N SER A 309 -19.74 -45.02 2.45
CA SER A 309 -18.61 -44.32 1.83
C SER A 309 -18.56 -44.61 0.32
N MET A 310 -18.08 -43.66 -0.46
CA MET A 310 -17.17 -43.94 -1.58
C MET A 310 -16.01 -42.96 -1.48
N ASP A 311 -14.83 -43.52 -1.27
CA ASP A 311 -13.54 -42.84 -1.27
C ASP A 311 -12.84 -43.23 -2.59
N GLU A 312 -12.31 -42.24 -3.30
CA GLU A 312 -11.05 -42.42 -4.04
C GLU A 312 -10.20 -41.14 -3.89
N THR A 313 -9.27 -41.28 -2.96
CA THR A 313 -7.96 -40.65 -2.81
C THR A 313 -7.34 -39.97 -4.04
N VAL A 314 -6.97 -38.69 -3.91
CA VAL A 314 -5.73 -38.14 -4.49
C VAL A 314 -5.03 -37.25 -3.45
N LEU A 315 -3.90 -37.76 -2.96
CA LEU A 315 -2.93 -37.06 -2.12
C LEU A 315 -2.38 -35.84 -2.85
N SER A 316 -2.51 -34.65 -2.26
CA SER A 316 -1.74 -33.47 -2.63
C SER A 316 -0.80 -33.13 -1.49
N SER A 317 0.48 -33.42 -1.70
CA SER A 317 1.56 -33.06 -0.79
C SER A 317 1.70 -31.54 -0.73
N GLU A 318 1.50 -31.02 0.47
CA GLU A 318 1.67 -29.64 0.87
C GLU A 318 3.16 -29.29 0.90
N ASN A 319 3.56 -28.25 0.17
CA ASN A 319 4.80 -27.51 0.42
C ASN A 319 4.49 -26.01 0.24
N GLY A 320 3.74 -25.48 1.20
CA GLY A 320 3.48 -24.06 1.35
C GLY A 320 4.62 -23.38 2.11
N MET A 321 5.46 -22.63 1.39
CA MET A 321 6.38 -21.66 1.99
C MET A 321 5.61 -20.36 2.23
N LEU A 322 5.13 -20.16 3.46
CA LEU A 322 4.55 -18.90 3.94
C LEU A 322 5.66 -17.96 4.39
N ASP A 323 5.92 -16.89 3.62
CA ASP A 323 6.76 -15.78 4.05
C ASP A 323 5.97 -14.92 5.06
N LEU A 324 6.16 -15.24 6.35
CA LEU A 324 5.61 -14.54 7.49
C LEU A 324 6.32 -13.18 7.69
N VAL A 325 5.52 -12.13 7.85
CA VAL A 325 5.96 -10.86 8.46
C VAL A 325 6.29 -11.14 9.93
N PRO A 326 7.48 -10.79 10.46
CA PRO A 326 7.77 -11.04 11.86
C PRO A 326 7.11 -9.98 12.76
N GLU A 327 6.21 -10.42 13.62
CA GLU A 327 5.82 -9.72 14.87
C GLU A 327 6.98 -9.80 15.88
N PRO A 328 7.43 -8.70 16.51
CA PRO A 328 8.35 -8.79 17.63
C PRO A 328 7.57 -8.95 18.95
N SER A 329 7.88 -10.04 19.65
CA SER A 329 7.51 -10.31 21.03
C SER A 329 8.10 -9.26 21.99
N VAL A 330 7.31 -8.87 22.99
CA VAL A 330 7.65 -7.88 24.01
C VAL A 330 8.33 -8.57 25.19
N SER A 331 9.49 -8.06 25.61
CA SER A 331 10.02 -8.21 26.97
C SER A 331 10.71 -6.92 27.43
N PRO A 332 10.79 -6.63 28.75
CA PRO A 332 10.66 -5.26 29.25
C PRO A 332 11.98 -4.57 29.64
N ALA A 333 11.89 -3.23 29.68
CA ALA A 333 12.71 -2.27 30.43
C ALA A 333 14.10 -1.88 29.89
N THR A 334 14.11 -0.82 29.09
CA THR A 334 15.03 0.31 29.27
C THR A 334 14.29 1.57 28.83
N LYS A 335 14.29 2.63 29.64
CA LYS A 335 13.49 3.86 29.42
C LYS A 335 13.96 4.58 28.14
N ALA A 336 13.32 4.26 27.03
CA ALA A 336 13.46 4.93 25.74
C ALA A 336 12.19 5.74 25.43
N CYS A 337 12.36 6.87 24.75
CA CYS A 337 11.30 7.82 24.37
C CYS A 337 10.09 7.09 23.76
N LYS A 338 8.89 7.28 24.31
CA LYS A 338 7.67 6.65 23.78
C LYS A 338 7.31 7.30 22.44
N ASN A 339 7.61 6.65 21.32
CA ASN A 339 7.08 7.06 20.02
C ASN A 339 5.55 7.04 20.08
N THR A 340 4.91 8.19 19.84
CA THR A 340 3.44 8.31 19.90
C THR A 340 2.82 7.42 18.84
N LYS A 341 1.94 6.49 19.24
CA LYS A 341 1.33 5.53 18.33
C LYS A 341 0.10 6.18 17.69
N ALA A 342 -0.06 6.02 16.37
CA ALA A 342 -1.29 6.44 15.69
C ALA A 342 -2.49 5.59 16.14
N GLY A 343 -3.66 6.20 16.24
CA GLY A 343 -4.91 5.52 16.58
C GLY A 343 -5.15 5.38 18.08
N GLU A 344 -4.73 6.36 18.89
CA GLU A 344 -5.15 6.49 20.28
C GLU A 344 -6.66 6.79 20.35
N LYS A 345 -7.30 6.44 21.48
CA LYS A 345 -8.74 6.69 21.65
C LYS A 345 -8.98 8.21 21.69
N ALA A 346 -10.01 8.67 20.98
CA ALA A 346 -10.39 10.08 20.96
C ALA A 346 -10.71 10.59 22.39
N SER A 347 -10.32 11.83 22.68
CA SER A 347 -10.62 12.48 23.97
C SER A 347 -12.11 12.79 24.07
N GLN A 348 -12.65 12.77 25.29
CA GLN A 348 -14.06 13.09 25.54
C GLN A 348 -14.42 14.51 25.13
N GLU A 349 -13.47 15.45 25.22
CA GLU A 349 -13.63 16.84 24.79
C GLU A 349 -13.81 16.95 23.27
N ALA A 350 -12.99 16.23 22.49
CA ALA A 350 -13.10 16.21 21.04
C ALA A 350 -14.44 15.60 20.59
N ILE A 351 -14.88 14.52 21.25
CA ILE A 351 -16.19 13.90 20.98
C ILE A 351 -17.34 14.89 21.23
N LYS A 352 -17.28 15.70 22.30
CA LYS A 352 -18.29 16.74 22.55
C LYS A 352 -18.29 17.81 21.46
N LEU A 353 -17.10 18.28 21.06
CA LEU A 353 -16.97 19.29 20.00
C LEU A 353 -17.55 18.81 18.66
N TRP A 354 -17.32 17.55 18.29
CA TRP A 354 -17.88 16.98 17.05
C TRP A 354 -19.38 16.75 17.13
N LYS A 355 -19.93 16.50 18.32
CA LYS A 355 -21.39 16.44 18.50
C LYS A 355 -22.05 17.81 18.30
N GLU A 356 -21.39 18.88 18.70
CA GLU A 356 -21.90 20.25 18.56
C GLU A 356 -21.70 20.82 17.14
N ASN A 357 -20.49 20.68 16.58
CA ASN A 357 -20.12 21.31 15.31
C ASN A 357 -20.24 20.40 14.08
N GLY A 358 -20.25 19.09 14.28
CA GLY A 358 -20.15 18.09 13.23
C GLY A 358 -18.76 17.97 12.60
N PHE A 359 -18.58 16.92 11.80
CA PHE A 359 -17.38 16.71 10.99
C PHE A 359 -17.45 17.47 9.67
N SER A 360 -16.30 17.90 9.16
CA SER A 360 -16.19 18.63 7.89
C SER A 360 -16.27 17.76 6.65
N SER A 361 -16.00 16.45 6.77
CA SER A 361 -16.05 15.49 5.67
C SER A 361 -16.25 14.07 6.19
N LEU A 362 -16.96 13.23 5.44
CA LEU A 362 -17.16 11.81 5.73
C LEU A 362 -16.63 10.96 4.60
N ILE A 363 -15.76 10.01 4.92
CA ILE A 363 -15.13 9.10 3.97
C ILE A 363 -15.31 7.67 4.45
N ILE A 364 -15.92 6.83 3.61
CA ILE A 364 -16.24 5.43 3.97
C ILE A 364 -15.61 4.47 2.96
N ALA A 365 -14.89 3.46 3.45
CA ALA A 365 -14.52 2.27 2.69
C ALA A 365 -14.73 1.02 3.57
N ALA A 366 -15.90 0.40 3.39
CA ALA A 366 -16.34 -0.78 4.12
C ALA A 366 -16.94 -1.79 3.13
N PRO A 367 -16.12 -2.69 2.54
CA PRO A 367 -16.60 -3.62 1.52
C PRO A 367 -17.52 -4.72 2.06
N ASP A 368 -17.40 -5.04 3.36
CA ASP A 368 -18.11 -6.17 3.98
C ASP A 368 -19.45 -5.78 4.64
N VAL A 369 -19.79 -4.49 4.63
CA VAL A 369 -20.95 -3.95 5.35
C VAL A 369 -21.86 -3.21 4.38
N ASP A 370 -23.17 -3.28 4.61
CA ASP A 370 -24.14 -2.54 3.80
C ASP A 370 -23.92 -1.02 3.89
N ALA A 371 -23.73 -0.40 2.72
CA ALA A 371 -23.43 1.02 2.61
C ALA A 371 -24.54 1.91 3.17
N TRP A 372 -25.82 1.53 3.00
CA TRP A 372 -26.94 2.33 3.49
C TRP A 372 -27.02 2.36 5.01
N SER A 373 -26.86 1.20 5.65
CA SER A 373 -26.91 1.07 7.11
C SER A 373 -25.87 1.96 7.80
N ILE A 374 -24.63 1.95 7.29
CA ILE A 374 -23.54 2.82 7.79
C ILE A 374 -23.86 4.29 7.58
N VAL A 375 -24.28 4.67 6.37
CA VAL A 375 -24.51 6.08 6.03
C VAL A 375 -25.63 6.65 6.88
N LYS A 376 -26.69 5.88 7.15
CA LYS A 376 -27.79 6.31 8.02
C LYS A 376 -27.31 6.66 9.43
N GLU A 377 -26.33 5.92 9.95
CA GLU A 377 -25.78 6.13 11.29
C GLU A 377 -24.71 7.22 11.33
N LEU A 378 -23.87 7.36 10.29
CA LEU A 378 -22.75 8.31 10.27
C LEU A 378 -23.12 9.71 9.75
N LEU A 379 -24.10 9.82 8.84
CA LEU A 379 -24.49 11.08 8.23
C LEU A 379 -24.98 12.14 9.23
N PRO A 380 -25.67 11.82 10.34
CA PRO A 380 -26.03 12.80 11.37
C PRO A 380 -24.83 13.56 11.95
N PHE A 381 -23.67 12.93 12.10
CA PHE A 381 -22.48 13.56 12.69
C PHE A 381 -21.74 14.53 11.75
N LEU A 382 -22.12 14.59 10.47
CA LEU A 382 -21.49 15.48 9.50
C LEU A 382 -22.08 16.91 9.62
N SER A 383 -21.30 17.96 9.45
CA SER A 383 -21.82 19.33 9.37
C SER A 383 -22.72 19.53 8.14
N PHE A 384 -23.61 20.52 8.16
CA PHE A 384 -24.39 20.86 6.96
C PHE A 384 -23.47 21.40 5.86
N SER A 385 -23.82 21.14 4.60
CA SER A 385 -23.01 21.51 3.42
C SER A 385 -21.65 20.79 3.32
N ALA A 386 -21.36 19.82 4.18
CA ALA A 386 -20.14 19.03 4.07
C ALA A 386 -20.31 17.86 3.08
N PRO A 387 -19.24 17.52 2.34
CA PRO A 387 -19.23 16.38 1.43
C PRO A 387 -19.12 15.06 2.18
N PHE A 388 -19.73 14.03 1.61
CA PHE A 388 -19.44 12.65 1.98
C PHE A 388 -19.14 11.82 0.74
N VAL A 389 -18.27 10.83 0.92
CA VAL A 389 -17.82 9.96 -0.15
C VAL A 389 -17.76 8.52 0.35
N ILE A 390 -18.34 7.61 -0.41
CA ILE A 390 -18.44 6.19 -0.09
C ILE A 390 -17.81 5.41 -1.22
N TYR A 391 -16.83 4.58 -0.88
CA TYR A 391 -16.21 3.62 -1.77
C TYR A 391 -16.86 2.25 -1.63
N HIS A 392 -17.07 1.59 -2.77
CA HIS A 392 -17.43 0.17 -2.80
C HIS A 392 -16.88 -0.52 -4.05
N GLN A 393 -16.54 -1.81 -3.95
CA GLN A 393 -16.07 -2.60 -5.08
C GLN A 393 -17.17 -2.84 -6.14
N TYR A 394 -18.43 -2.82 -5.70
CA TYR A 394 -19.58 -3.09 -6.57
C TYR A 394 -20.52 -1.91 -6.61
N ILE A 395 -21.15 -1.68 -7.77
CA ILE A 395 -22.06 -0.55 -8.00
C ILE A 395 -23.42 -0.75 -7.31
N GLN A 396 -23.87 -1.99 -7.13
CA GLN A 396 -25.23 -2.31 -6.65
C GLN A 396 -25.50 -1.77 -5.24
N PRO A 397 -24.60 -1.92 -4.23
CA PRO A 397 -24.81 -1.33 -2.91
C PRO A 397 -24.84 0.20 -2.94
N LEU A 398 -24.04 0.82 -3.81
CA LEU A 398 -24.03 2.27 -3.98
C LEU A 398 -25.32 2.78 -4.63
N ALA A 399 -25.86 2.06 -5.62
CA ALA A 399 -27.13 2.41 -6.26
C ALA A 399 -28.30 2.34 -5.26
N THR A 400 -28.34 1.30 -4.42
CA THR A 400 -29.34 1.18 -3.34
C THR A 400 -29.19 2.31 -2.31
N CYS A 401 -27.96 2.60 -1.88
CA CYS A 401 -27.68 3.70 -0.97
C CYS A 401 -28.11 5.06 -1.55
N MET A 402 -27.76 5.33 -2.81
CA MET A 402 -28.15 6.55 -3.53
C MET A 402 -29.67 6.71 -3.60
N ARG A 403 -30.41 5.65 -3.93
CA ARG A 403 -31.87 5.67 -3.94
C ARG A 403 -32.45 6.02 -2.57
N ASN A 404 -31.93 5.41 -1.50
CA ASN A 404 -32.41 5.67 -0.14
C ASN A 404 -32.11 7.10 0.32
N LEU A 405 -30.94 7.64 -0.04
CA LEU A 405 -30.57 9.04 0.23
C LEU A 405 -31.49 10.03 -0.51
N GLN A 406 -31.89 9.71 -1.74
CA GLN A 406 -32.85 10.51 -2.51
C GLN A 406 -34.24 10.47 -1.88
N LEU A 407 -34.72 9.29 -1.48
CA LEU A 407 -36.02 9.13 -0.81
C LEU A 407 -36.06 9.89 0.52
N GLY A 408 -34.98 9.84 1.29
CA GLY A 408 -34.85 10.56 2.56
C GLY A 408 -34.56 12.06 2.42
N LYS A 409 -34.32 12.57 1.20
CA LYS A 409 -33.92 13.97 0.94
C LYS A 409 -32.79 14.45 1.87
N MET A 410 -31.83 13.58 2.19
CA MET A 410 -30.77 13.88 3.16
C MET A 410 -29.53 14.52 2.52
N ALA A 411 -29.41 14.41 1.19
CA ALA A 411 -28.24 14.83 0.44
C ALA A 411 -28.61 15.37 -0.95
N VAL A 412 -27.75 16.24 -1.49
CA VAL A 412 -27.85 16.78 -2.85
C VAL A 412 -26.58 16.48 -3.64
N GLY A 413 -26.67 16.61 -4.97
CA GLY A 413 -25.53 16.37 -5.86
C GLY A 413 -25.02 14.93 -5.84
N LEU A 414 -25.92 13.97 -5.62
CA LEU A 414 -25.56 12.55 -5.57
C LEU A 414 -25.05 12.07 -6.92
N GLN A 415 -23.83 11.56 -6.96
CA GLN A 415 -23.18 11.07 -8.17
C GLN A 415 -22.43 9.77 -7.90
N ILE A 416 -22.68 8.75 -8.72
CA ILE A 416 -21.86 7.53 -8.80
C ILE A 416 -20.83 7.73 -9.91
N SER A 417 -19.56 7.53 -9.61
CA SER A 417 -18.44 7.69 -10.55
C SER A 417 -17.55 6.46 -10.55
N GLU A 418 -17.04 6.11 -11.74
CA GLU A 418 -16.04 5.07 -11.97
C GLU A 418 -14.86 5.69 -12.74
N PRO A 419 -13.66 5.80 -12.13
CA PRO A 419 -12.48 6.27 -12.84
C PRO A 419 -11.82 5.13 -13.64
N TRP A 420 -11.37 5.45 -14.86
CA TRP A 420 -10.57 4.56 -15.70
C TRP A 420 -9.15 5.08 -15.83
N LEU A 421 -8.18 4.22 -15.56
CA LEU A 421 -6.75 4.54 -15.66
C LEU A 421 -6.11 3.71 -16.77
N ARG A 422 -5.42 4.38 -17.69
CA ARG A 422 -4.69 3.75 -18.79
C ARG A 422 -3.23 4.17 -18.76
N GLU A 423 -2.33 3.21 -18.51
CA GLU A 423 -0.89 3.43 -18.55
C GLU A 423 -0.35 3.32 -19.98
N TYR A 424 0.60 4.20 -20.33
CA TYR A 424 1.23 4.27 -21.65
C TYR A 424 2.73 4.04 -21.54
N GLN A 425 3.27 3.23 -22.45
CA GLN A 425 4.69 3.25 -22.76
C GLN A 425 4.95 4.44 -23.69
N VAL A 426 5.84 5.33 -23.27
CA VAL A 426 6.24 6.50 -24.07
C VAL A 426 7.73 6.40 -24.37
N LEU A 427 8.05 5.88 -25.55
CA LEU A 427 9.41 5.75 -26.07
C LEU A 427 9.42 6.20 -27.54
N PRO A 428 10.54 6.75 -28.04
CA PRO A 428 10.67 7.11 -29.45
C PRO A 428 10.28 5.94 -30.37
N SER A 429 9.37 6.20 -31.30
CA SER A 429 8.82 5.23 -32.26
C SER A 429 8.21 3.95 -31.67
N ARG A 430 7.93 3.92 -30.36
CA ARG A 430 7.38 2.76 -29.62
C ARG A 430 6.35 3.18 -28.58
N THR A 431 5.55 4.20 -28.90
CA THR A 431 4.54 4.73 -27.98
C THR A 431 3.22 3.99 -28.16
N HIS A 432 2.76 3.30 -27.11
CA HIS A 432 1.49 2.59 -27.10
C HIS A 432 0.99 2.36 -25.65
N PRO A 433 -0.31 2.12 -25.43
CA PRO A 433 -0.82 1.69 -24.14
C PRO A 433 -0.22 0.35 -23.69
N LEU A 434 -0.11 0.10 -22.39
CA LEU A 434 0.25 -1.23 -21.90
C LEU A 434 -0.82 -2.26 -22.31
N MET A 435 -0.36 -3.46 -22.69
CA MET A 435 -1.23 -4.50 -23.25
C MET A 435 -2.11 -5.19 -22.20
N GLN A 436 -1.61 -5.32 -20.97
CA GLN A 436 -2.33 -5.90 -19.83
C GLN A 436 -2.44 -4.85 -18.74
N MET A 437 -3.66 -4.59 -18.28
CA MET A 437 -3.96 -3.65 -17.21
C MET A 437 -5.19 -4.11 -16.44
N SER A 438 -5.32 -3.62 -15.20
CA SER A 438 -6.55 -3.81 -14.44
C SER A 438 -7.67 -2.98 -15.06
N ALA A 439 -8.80 -3.62 -15.38
CA ALA A 439 -9.98 -2.92 -15.89
C ALA A 439 -10.64 -2.10 -14.77
N PHE A 440 -10.87 -2.72 -13.60
CA PHE A 440 -11.71 -2.14 -12.54
C PHE A 440 -10.94 -1.71 -11.27
N GLY A 441 -11.32 -0.56 -10.69
CA GLY A 441 -10.65 0.06 -9.54
C GLY A 441 -11.58 0.52 -8.42
N GLY A 442 -12.87 0.16 -8.49
CA GLY A 442 -13.91 0.58 -7.55
C GLY A 442 -14.91 1.58 -8.12
N TYR A 443 -16.04 1.71 -7.41
CA TYR A 443 -17.02 2.76 -7.64
C TYR A 443 -17.05 3.71 -6.44
N ILE A 444 -17.39 4.97 -6.71
CA ILE A 444 -17.52 6.00 -5.69
C ILE A 444 -18.91 6.60 -5.76
N LEU A 445 -19.61 6.67 -4.62
CA LEU A 445 -20.78 7.50 -4.43
C LEU A 445 -20.37 8.76 -3.68
N SER A 446 -20.65 9.92 -4.24
CA SER A 446 -20.38 11.22 -3.61
C SER A 446 -21.68 12.02 -3.48
N GLY A 447 -21.74 12.89 -2.48
CA GLY A 447 -22.85 13.81 -2.28
C GLY A 447 -22.54 14.85 -1.21
N THR A 448 -23.42 15.84 -1.07
CA THR A 448 -23.31 16.88 -0.03
C THR A 448 -24.50 16.77 0.92
N LYS A 449 -24.23 16.78 2.23
CA LYS A 449 -25.29 16.74 3.25
C LYS A 449 -26.08 18.05 3.25
N ILE A 450 -27.40 17.96 3.30
CA ILE A 450 -28.30 19.11 3.43
C ILE A 450 -28.98 19.14 4.80
N CYS A 451 -29.48 20.33 5.15
CA CYS A 451 -30.37 20.51 6.28
C CYS A 451 -31.75 19.94 5.92
N ILE A 452 -32.36 19.22 6.85
CA ILE A 452 -33.73 18.74 6.72
C ILE A 452 -34.63 19.85 7.30
N ASP A 453 -35.63 20.30 6.55
CA ASP A 453 -36.48 21.46 6.87
C ASP A 453 -37.20 21.38 8.24
N ASP A 454 -37.27 20.21 8.88
CA ASP A 454 -37.90 20.00 10.19
C ASP A 454 -37.07 20.49 11.40
N GLN A 455 -35.89 21.10 11.18
CA GLN A 455 -35.02 21.64 12.26
C GLN A 455 -34.95 23.18 12.30
N ARG A 456 -35.93 23.89 11.73
CA ARG A 456 -36.03 25.36 11.83
C ARG A 456 -37.07 25.85 12.84
#